data_AF-A0A8J4YJK4-F1
#
_entry.id   AF-A0A8J4YJK4-F1
#
_cell.length_a   1.000
_cell.length_b   1.000
_cell.length_c   1.000
_cell.angle_alpha   90.00
_cell.angle_beta   90.00
_cell.angle_gamma   90.00
#
_symmetry.space_group_name_H-M   'P 1'
#
loop_
_entity.id
_entity.type
_entity.pdbx_description
1 polymer ?
#
loop_
_entity_poly.entity_id
_entity_poly.type
_entity_poly.pdbx_seq_one_letter_code
_entity_poly.pdbx_strand_id
1 'polypeptide(L)'
;MPKLNYSRWGAHPRSCWVFNAHKQRMGHQVQDVKKKAREKYWTSFLQSMDHRTPLAEVSRKIKIVQGKKAPSPLHPDPTKKSNELMQEWADASSYYCLPLQVRSALATNARNRIGKIEAALLDPNVSDNMPITEEELVGSLEKASSSAPGMDGVTYDGIRFLTTIDGNPVL
;
A
#
# COMPACT_ATOMS: atom_id res chain seq x y z
N MET A 1 -60.66 -15.59 -16.98
CA MET A 1 -59.95 -15.66 -15.68
C MET A 1 -60.86 -16.39 -14.70
N PRO A 2 -60.61 -17.66 -14.35
CA PRO A 2 -61.45 -18.37 -13.40
C PRO A 2 -61.15 -17.87 -11.98
N LYS A 3 -62.19 -17.40 -11.27
CA LYS A 3 -62.09 -16.99 -9.86
C LYS A 3 -61.98 -18.25 -8.99
N LEU A 4 -60.88 -18.36 -8.24
CA LEU A 4 -60.70 -19.41 -7.23
C LEU A 4 -61.77 -19.26 -6.14
N ASN A 5 -62.62 -20.28 -6.02
CA ASN A 5 -63.71 -20.33 -5.05
C ASN A 5 -63.16 -20.81 -3.70
N TYR A 6 -62.91 -19.88 -2.78
CA TYR A 6 -62.33 -20.14 -1.45
C TYR A 6 -63.28 -20.86 -0.48
N SER A 7 -64.54 -21.04 -0.85
CA SER A 7 -65.60 -21.60 0.01
C SER A 7 -65.50 -23.12 0.23
N ARG A 8 -64.58 -23.83 -0.45
CA ARG A 8 -64.47 -25.30 -0.38
C ARG A 8 -63.62 -25.81 0.79
N TRP A 9 -62.88 -24.94 1.46
CA TRP A 9 -62.08 -25.31 2.63
C TRP A 9 -62.80 -24.82 3.89
N GLY A 10 -63.72 -25.64 4.40
CA GLY A 10 -64.31 -25.42 5.72
C GLY A 10 -63.20 -25.22 6.75
N ALA A 11 -63.05 -23.99 7.23
CA ALA A 11 -62.04 -23.62 8.21
C ALA A 11 -62.43 -24.21 9.57
N HIS A 12 -62.05 -25.47 9.80
CA HIS A 12 -62.03 -26.03 11.14
C HIS A 12 -60.99 -25.27 11.97
N PRO A 13 -61.25 -24.90 13.24
CA PRO A 13 -60.29 -24.16 14.06
C PRO A 13 -58.90 -24.79 14.12
N ARG A 14 -58.83 -26.13 14.04
CA ARG A 14 -57.57 -26.90 13.98
C ARG A 14 -56.79 -26.74 12.67
N SER A 15 -57.42 -26.42 11.53
CA SER A 15 -56.72 -26.23 10.24
C SER A 15 -55.97 -24.90 10.15
N CYS A 16 -56.43 -23.86 10.87
CA CYS A 16 -55.78 -22.55 10.94
C CYS A 16 -54.43 -22.62 11.70
N TRP A 17 -54.35 -23.43 12.76
CA TRP A 17 -53.12 -23.66 13.53
C TRP A 17 -52.04 -24.37 12.71
N VAL A 18 -52.42 -25.42 11.96
CA VAL A 18 -51.48 -26.16 11.10
C VAL A 18 -50.94 -25.28 9.98
N PHE A 19 -51.79 -24.45 9.37
CA PHE A 19 -51.39 -23.51 8.33
C PHE A 19 -50.43 -22.42 8.85
N ASN A 20 -50.72 -21.84 10.03
CA ASN A 20 -49.85 -20.84 10.64
C ASN A 20 -48.50 -21.42 11.09
N ALA A 21 -48.50 -22.62 11.67
CA ALA A 21 -47.26 -23.34 12.03
C ALA A 21 -46.41 -23.66 10.80
N HIS A 22 -47.03 -24.08 9.69
CA HIS A 22 -46.34 -24.31 8.43
C HIS A 22 -45.75 -23.01 7.87
N LYS A 23 -46.50 -21.90 7.88
CA LYS A 23 -46.03 -20.57 7.44
C LYS A 23 -44.83 -20.08 8.27
N GLN A 24 -44.88 -20.26 9.60
CA GLN A 24 -43.75 -19.92 10.48
C GLN A 24 -42.54 -20.81 10.20
N ARG A 25 -42.72 -22.13 10.05
CA ARG A 25 -41.64 -23.06 9.72
C ARG A 25 -40.99 -22.72 8.37
N MET A 26 -41.78 -22.42 7.35
CA MET A 26 -41.28 -21.96 6.05
C MET A 26 -40.56 -20.61 6.17
N GLY A 27 -41.06 -19.69 7.00
CA GLY A 27 -40.38 -18.43 7.31
C GLY A 27 -39.00 -18.64 7.92
N HIS A 28 -38.89 -19.51 8.93
CA HIS A 28 -37.60 -19.89 9.52
C HIS A 28 -36.68 -20.56 8.52
N GLN A 29 -37.19 -21.51 7.72
CA GLN A 29 -36.40 -22.20 6.70
C GLN A 29 -35.85 -21.23 5.65
N VAL A 30 -36.63 -20.25 5.21
CA VAL A 30 -36.16 -19.20 4.30
C VAL A 30 -35.07 -18.33 4.94
N GLN A 31 -35.22 -17.98 6.23
CA GLN A 31 -34.19 -17.23 6.95
C GLN A 31 -32.89 -18.04 7.11
N ASP A 32 -32.99 -19.33 7.41
CA ASP A 32 -31.85 -20.23 7.53
C ASP A 32 -31.11 -20.38 6.20
N VAL A 33 -31.84 -20.55 5.09
CA VAL A 33 -31.26 -20.59 3.75
C VAL A 33 -30.56 -19.27 3.43
N LYS A 34 -31.17 -18.13 3.74
CA LYS A 34 -30.54 -16.81 3.57
C LYS A 34 -29.29 -16.63 4.43
N LYS A 35 -29.30 -17.14 5.67
CA LYS A 35 -28.15 -17.09 6.58
C LYS A 35 -26.99 -17.93 6.03
N LYS A 36 -27.24 -19.18 5.67
CA LYS A 36 -26.25 -20.09 5.08
C LYS A 36 -25.66 -19.55 3.77
N ALA A 37 -26.49 -18.96 2.91
CA ALA A 37 -26.03 -18.34 1.67
C ALA A 37 -25.10 -17.14 1.94
N ARG A 38 -25.43 -16.30 2.92
CA ARG A 38 -24.58 -15.17 3.33
C ARG A 38 -23.27 -15.62 3.94
N GLU A 39 -23.31 -16.60 4.85
CA GLU A 39 -22.10 -17.17 5.46
C GLU A 39 -21.18 -17.75 4.38
N LYS A 40 -21.71 -18.58 3.47
CA LYS A 40 -20.93 -19.16 2.37
C LYS A 40 -20.28 -18.08 1.49
N TYR A 41 -21.04 -17.04 1.13
CA TYR A 41 -20.51 -15.92 0.35
C TYR A 41 -19.36 -15.22 1.09
N TRP A 42 -19.55 -14.88 2.38
CA TRP A 42 -18.53 -14.20 3.18
C TRP A 42 -17.28 -15.04 3.39
N THR A 43 -17.43 -16.35 3.63
CA THR A 43 -16.29 -17.26 3.74
C THR A 43 -15.49 -17.31 2.45
N SER A 44 -16.15 -17.48 1.30
CA SER A 44 -15.48 -17.45 -0.01
C SER A 44 -14.85 -16.09 -0.33
N PHE A 45 -15.49 -15.00 0.09
CA PHE A 45 -14.97 -13.64 -0.06
C PHE A 45 -13.67 -13.44 0.72
N LEU A 46 -13.65 -13.84 2.00
CA LEU A 46 -12.46 -13.75 2.85
C LEU A 46 -11.34 -14.66 2.34
N GLN A 47 -11.66 -15.88 1.88
CA GLN A 47 -10.68 -16.78 1.26
C GLN A 47 -10.08 -16.23 -0.04
N SER A 48 -10.81 -15.38 -0.76
CA SER A 48 -10.30 -14.72 -1.98
C SER A 48 -9.34 -13.55 -1.70
N MET A 49 -9.16 -13.15 -0.44
CA MET A 49 -8.25 -12.08 -0.05
C MET A 49 -7.01 -12.70 0.59
N ASP A 50 -5.91 -12.72 -0.16
CA ASP A 50 -4.61 -13.12 0.35
C ASP A 50 -3.84 -11.91 0.92
N HIS A 51 -2.76 -12.16 1.67
CA HIS A 51 -1.86 -11.14 2.23
C HIS A 51 -1.22 -10.22 1.16
N ARG A 52 -1.25 -10.64 -0.10
CA ARG A 52 -0.77 -9.87 -1.26
C ARG A 52 -1.85 -9.01 -1.93
N THR A 53 -3.10 -9.07 -1.46
CA THR A 53 -4.20 -8.32 -2.07
C THR A 53 -3.99 -6.82 -1.82
N PRO A 54 -3.86 -5.98 -2.85
CA PRO A 54 -3.67 -4.56 -2.65
C PRO A 54 -4.90 -3.94 -1.97
N LEU A 55 -4.67 -2.99 -1.06
CA LEU A 55 -5.73 -2.32 -0.29
C LEU A 55 -6.83 -1.72 -1.17
N ALA A 56 -6.47 -1.25 -2.36
CA ALA A 56 -7.40 -0.73 -3.36
C ALA A 56 -8.43 -1.78 -3.82
N GLU A 57 -8.02 -3.03 -3.95
CA GLU A 57 -8.90 -4.13 -4.37
C GLU A 57 -9.83 -4.56 -3.24
N VAL A 58 -9.33 -4.62 -2.00
CA VAL A 58 -10.14 -4.85 -0.79
C VAL A 58 -11.23 -3.77 -0.66
N SER A 59 -10.84 -2.49 -0.82
CA SER A 59 -11.78 -1.36 -0.79
C SER A 59 -12.84 -1.44 -1.89
N ARG A 60 -12.45 -1.83 -3.11
CA ARG A 60 -13.39 -2.04 -4.23
C ARG A 60 -14.40 -3.14 -3.91
N LYS A 61 -13.93 -4.28 -3.43
CA LYS A 61 -14.73 -5.43 -3.03
C LYS A 61 -15.75 -5.07 -1.92
N ILE A 62 -15.34 -4.30 -0.90
CA ILE A 62 -16.24 -3.79 0.15
C ILE A 62 -17.33 -2.87 -0.43
N LYS A 63 -16.96 -1.94 -1.33
CA LYS A 63 -17.92 -1.03 -1.97
C LYS A 63 -19.00 -1.76 -2.76
N ILE A 64 -18.63 -2.84 -3.46
CA ILE A 64 -19.58 -3.71 -4.17
C ILE A 64 -20.59 -4.33 -3.19
N VAL A 65 -20.13 -4.86 -2.06
CA VAL A 65 -21.02 -5.46 -1.05
C VAL A 65 -21.94 -4.42 -0.40
N GLN A 66 -21.45 -3.19 -0.22
CA GLN A 66 -22.28 -2.06 0.25
C GLN A 66 -23.31 -1.58 -0.78
N GLY A 67 -23.33 -2.15 -1.99
CA GLY A 67 -24.18 -1.69 -3.08
C GLY A 67 -23.80 -0.31 -3.63
N LYS A 68 -22.60 0.18 -3.29
CA LYS A 68 -22.08 1.43 -3.85
C LYS A 68 -21.68 1.17 -5.29
N LYS A 69 -22.37 1.82 -6.22
CA LYS A 69 -21.99 1.77 -7.64
C LYS A 69 -20.54 2.27 -7.78
N ALA A 70 -19.76 1.59 -8.62
CA ALA A 70 -18.45 2.11 -8.99
C ALA A 70 -18.66 3.53 -9.53
N PRO A 71 -17.84 4.50 -9.11
CA PRO A 71 -17.92 5.85 -9.66
C PRO A 71 -17.77 5.74 -11.18
N SER A 72 -18.72 6.31 -11.91
CA SER A 72 -18.57 6.43 -13.36
C SER A 72 -17.28 7.20 -13.63
N PRO A 73 -16.46 6.78 -14.61
CA PRO A 73 -15.31 7.58 -15.00
C PRO A 73 -15.83 8.99 -15.35
N LEU A 74 -15.25 10.00 -14.70
CA LEU A 74 -15.60 11.41 -14.87
C LEU A 74 -15.24 11.91 -16.28
N HIS A 75 -14.30 11.24 -16.94
CA HIS A 75 -13.84 11.54 -18.28
C HIS A 75 -14.10 10.34 -19.21
N PRO A 76 -14.49 10.54 -20.48
CA PRO A 76 -14.71 9.47 -21.45
C PRO A 76 -13.48 8.56 -21.64
N ASP A 77 -12.28 9.12 -21.45
CA ASP A 77 -11.00 8.38 -21.44
C ASP A 77 -10.11 8.91 -20.30
N PRO A 78 -10.18 8.32 -19.09
CA PRO A 78 -9.44 8.81 -17.94
C PRO A 78 -7.93 8.65 -18.09
N THR A 79 -7.48 7.62 -18.81
CA THR A 79 -6.05 7.36 -19.01
C THR A 79 -5.43 8.40 -19.91
N LYS A 80 -6.08 8.72 -21.04
CA LYS A 80 -5.61 9.79 -21.92
C LYS A 80 -5.55 11.13 -21.19
N LYS A 81 -6.59 11.48 -20.43
CA LYS A 81 -6.59 12.76 -19.69
C LYS A 81 -5.52 12.81 -18.59
N SER A 82 -5.27 11.69 -17.92
CA SER A 82 -4.17 11.59 -16.95
C SER A 82 -2.82 11.85 -17.61
N ASN A 83 -2.56 11.25 -18.78
CA ASN A 83 -1.32 11.44 -19.51
C ASN A 83 -1.16 12.89 -20.00
N GLU A 84 -2.24 13.50 -20.50
CA GLU A 84 -2.25 14.93 -20.87
C GLU A 84 -1.87 15.81 -19.67
N LEU A 85 -2.49 15.58 -18.50
CA LEU A 85 -2.20 16.35 -17.29
C LEU A 85 -0.75 16.14 -16.79
N MET A 86 -0.23 14.91 -16.90
CA MET A 86 1.17 14.64 -16.57
C MET A 86 2.12 15.39 -17.50
N GLN A 87 1.80 15.45 -18.79
CA GLN A 87 2.59 16.21 -19.77
C GLN A 87 2.52 17.70 -19.47
N GLU A 88 1.32 18.26 -19.27
CA GLU A 88 1.13 19.67 -18.90
C GLU A 88 1.92 20.03 -17.63
N TRP A 89 1.88 19.16 -16.61
CA TRP A 89 2.64 19.36 -15.39
C TRP A 89 4.15 19.28 -15.61
N ALA A 90 4.62 18.33 -16.42
CA ALA A 90 6.04 18.19 -16.77
C ALA A 90 6.55 19.42 -17.54
N ASP A 91 5.77 19.92 -18.49
CA ASP A 91 6.09 21.10 -19.28
C ASP A 91 6.14 22.34 -18.37
N ALA A 92 5.16 22.50 -17.47
CA ALA A 92 5.12 23.61 -16.51
C ALA A 92 6.22 23.53 -15.45
N SER A 93 6.68 22.32 -15.10
CA SER A 93 7.78 22.08 -14.16
C SER A 93 9.15 22.13 -14.82
N SER A 94 9.21 22.40 -16.13
CA SER A 94 10.47 22.44 -16.86
C SER A 94 11.39 23.55 -16.37
N TYR A 95 12.70 23.35 -16.53
CA TYR A 95 13.70 24.35 -16.13
C TYR A 95 13.44 25.74 -16.74
N TYR A 96 12.88 25.79 -17.95
CA TYR A 96 12.61 27.04 -18.66
C TYR A 96 11.46 27.83 -18.04
N CYS A 97 10.52 27.15 -17.37
CA CYS A 97 9.42 27.77 -16.64
C CYS A 97 9.84 28.35 -15.28
N LEU A 98 11.07 28.08 -14.81
CA LEU A 98 11.58 28.69 -13.59
C LEU A 98 11.93 30.18 -13.81
N PRO A 99 11.74 31.03 -12.79
CA PRO A 99 12.18 32.43 -12.84
C PRO A 99 13.68 32.55 -13.15
N LEU A 100 14.05 33.61 -13.88
CA LEU A 100 15.43 33.82 -14.33
C LEU A 100 16.43 33.80 -13.17
N GLN A 101 16.08 34.36 -12.01
CA GLN A 101 16.98 34.38 -10.84
C GLN A 101 17.26 32.96 -10.30
N VAL A 102 16.27 32.07 -10.33
CA VAL A 102 16.42 30.67 -9.89
C VAL A 102 17.30 29.92 -10.87
N ARG A 103 17.06 30.11 -12.18
CA ARG A 103 17.86 29.48 -13.24
C ARG A 103 19.33 29.89 -13.16
N SER A 104 19.61 31.17 -12.95
CA SER A 104 20.99 31.68 -12.84
C SER A 104 21.69 31.17 -11.59
N ALA A 105 20.99 31.10 -10.46
CA ALA A 105 21.50 30.50 -9.23
C ALA A 105 21.83 29.01 -9.42
N LEU A 106 20.95 28.24 -10.09
CA LEU A 106 21.20 26.84 -10.43
C LEU A 106 22.42 26.68 -11.34
N ALA A 107 22.57 27.52 -12.36
CA ALA A 107 23.72 27.47 -13.27
C ALA A 107 25.04 27.79 -12.54
N THR A 108 25.02 28.77 -11.63
CA THR A 108 26.18 29.10 -10.79
C THR A 108 26.51 27.97 -9.82
N ASN A 109 25.50 27.36 -9.18
CA ASN A 109 25.71 26.20 -8.31
C ASN A 109 26.28 25.00 -9.06
N ALA A 110 25.82 24.75 -10.29
CA ALA A 110 26.36 23.69 -11.14
C ALA A 110 27.84 23.91 -11.44
N ARG A 111 28.23 25.13 -11.84
CA ARG A 111 29.63 25.52 -12.04
C ARG A 111 30.46 25.37 -10.77
N ASN A 112 29.95 25.86 -9.65
CA ASN A 112 30.64 25.75 -8.35
C ASN A 112 30.84 24.29 -7.94
N ARG A 113 29.85 23.42 -8.19
CA ARG A 113 29.96 21.99 -7.89
C ARG A 113 31.03 21.33 -8.76
N ILE A 114 31.07 21.61 -10.05
CA ILE A 114 32.10 21.10 -10.96
C ILE A 114 33.48 21.58 -10.50
N GLY A 115 33.65 22.88 -10.24
CA GLY A 115 34.91 23.41 -9.76
C GLY A 115 35.36 22.82 -8.42
N LYS A 116 34.43 22.51 -7.50
CA LYS A 116 34.75 21.80 -6.26
C LYS A 116 35.20 20.36 -6.50
N ILE A 117 34.56 19.66 -7.43
CA ILE A 117 34.95 18.29 -7.80
C ILE A 117 36.33 18.30 -8.45
N GLU A 118 36.56 19.18 -9.42
CA GLU A 118 37.87 19.31 -10.10
C GLU A 118 38.97 19.69 -9.11
N ALA A 119 38.70 20.63 -8.19
CA ALA A 119 39.64 20.97 -7.13
C ALA A 119 39.95 19.78 -6.21
N ALA A 120 38.93 19.01 -5.82
CA ALA A 120 39.12 17.81 -4.99
C ALA A 120 39.87 16.69 -5.72
N LEU A 121 39.73 16.57 -7.05
CA LEU A 121 40.47 15.59 -7.85
C LEU A 121 41.95 15.98 -8.06
N LEU A 122 42.26 17.27 -8.00
CA LEU A 122 43.61 17.79 -8.13
C LEU A 122 44.35 17.89 -6.79
N ASP A 123 43.62 17.82 -5.67
CA ASP A 123 44.21 17.69 -4.34
C ASP A 123 44.74 16.26 -4.18
N PRO A 124 46.06 16.03 -4.18
CA PRO A 124 46.60 14.72 -3.89
C PRO A 124 46.38 14.48 -2.40
N ASN A 125 45.18 14.01 -2.04
CA ASN A 125 44.84 13.66 -0.68
C ASN A 125 45.81 12.57 -0.24
N VAL A 126 46.83 12.97 0.52
CA VAL A 126 47.86 12.06 1.07
C VAL A 126 47.19 10.93 1.87
N SER A 127 45.98 11.19 2.38
CA SER A 127 45.11 10.26 3.10
C SER A 127 44.60 9.09 2.26
N ASP A 128 44.35 9.25 0.95
CA ASP A 128 43.73 8.19 0.13
C ASP A 128 44.69 7.00 -0.10
N ASN A 129 45.99 7.21 0.12
CA ASN A 129 47.02 6.18 0.07
C ASN A 129 47.39 5.62 1.46
N MET A 130 46.82 6.14 2.54
CA MET A 130 47.03 5.61 3.88
C MET A 130 45.99 4.53 4.18
N PRO A 131 46.39 3.39 4.76
CA PRO A 131 45.42 2.42 5.26
C PRO A 131 44.58 3.08 6.36
N ILE A 132 43.27 2.81 6.36
CA ILE A 132 42.34 3.25 7.41
C ILE A 132 42.90 2.83 8.76
N THR A 133 43.03 3.76 9.70
CA THR A 133 43.56 3.44 11.03
C THR A 133 42.47 2.86 11.94
N GLU A 134 42.89 2.14 12.98
CA GLU A 134 41.99 1.60 14.00
C GLU A 134 41.14 2.71 14.64
N GLU A 135 41.75 3.86 14.94
CA GLU A 135 41.08 4.99 15.57
C GLU A 135 40.02 5.62 14.64
N GLU A 136 40.29 5.66 13.34
CA GLU A 136 39.34 6.15 12.33
C GLU A 136 38.14 5.21 12.19
N LEU A 137 38.37 3.90 12.22
CA LEU A 137 37.32 2.89 12.14
C LEU A 137 36.44 2.93 13.39
N VAL A 138 37.05 2.94 14.58
CA VAL A 138 36.34 3.04 15.86
C VAL A 138 35.55 4.35 15.94
N GLY A 139 36.17 5.47 15.59
CA GLY A 139 35.51 6.78 15.58
C GLY A 139 34.36 6.89 14.57
N SER A 140 34.40 6.13 13.47
CA SER A 140 33.31 6.05 12.49
C SER A 140 32.16 5.18 12.99
N LEU A 141 32.46 4.07 13.67
CA LEU A 141 31.45 3.18 14.26
C LEU A 141 30.72 3.81 15.45
N GLU A 142 31.38 4.69 16.21
CA GLU A 142 30.72 5.46 17.28
C GLU A 142 29.70 6.49 16.75
N LYS A 143 29.98 7.06 15.57
CA LYS A 143 29.11 8.06 14.92
C LYS A 143 27.98 7.43 14.12
N ALA A 144 28.10 6.16 13.76
CA ALA A 144 27.07 5.44 13.01
C ALA A 144 25.80 5.28 13.87
N SER A 145 24.66 5.68 13.31
CA SER A 145 23.36 5.42 13.93
C SER A 145 22.95 3.96 13.70
N SER A 146 22.29 3.35 14.69
CA SER A 146 21.68 2.02 14.51
C SER A 146 20.73 2.02 13.32
N SER A 147 21.13 1.33 12.25
CA SER A 147 20.32 1.14 11.04
C SER A 147 19.74 -0.27 11.01
N ALA A 148 18.73 -0.45 10.15
CA ALA A 148 18.26 -1.79 9.81
C ALA A 148 19.42 -2.66 9.29
N PRO A 149 19.41 -3.98 9.57
CA PRO A 149 20.46 -4.88 9.14
C PRO A 149 20.53 -4.98 7.61
N GLY A 150 21.75 -5.25 7.11
CA GLY A 150 21.99 -5.52 5.70
C GLY A 150 21.43 -6.87 5.24
N MET A 151 21.73 -7.26 4.00
CA MET A 151 21.34 -8.59 3.47
C MET A 151 21.96 -9.75 4.24
N ASP A 152 23.07 -9.51 4.93
CA ASP A 152 23.78 -10.42 5.82
C ASP A 152 23.13 -10.54 7.21
N GLY A 153 22.11 -9.73 7.51
CA GLY A 153 21.41 -9.73 8.79
C GLY A 153 22.19 -9.05 9.93
N VAL A 154 23.33 -8.41 9.63
CA VAL A 154 24.19 -7.78 10.64
C VAL A 154 23.80 -6.30 10.80
N THR A 155 23.64 -5.84 12.05
CA THR A 155 23.38 -4.43 12.37
C THR A 155 24.68 -3.71 12.76
N TYR A 156 24.70 -2.38 12.61
CA TYR A 156 25.82 -1.55 13.10
C TYR A 156 26.05 -1.71 14.60
N ASP A 157 25.00 -1.96 15.39
CA ASP A 157 25.13 -2.24 16.83
C ASP A 157 25.88 -3.55 17.09
N GLY A 158 25.64 -4.57 16.24
CA GLY A 158 26.38 -5.83 16.31
C GLY A 158 27.86 -5.64 16.01
N ILE A 159 28.19 -4.86 14.98
CA ILE A 159 29.59 -4.55 14.62
C ILE A 159 30.26 -3.72 15.72
N ARG A 160 29.56 -2.74 16.28
CA ARG A 160 30.06 -1.90 17.40
C ARG A 160 30.27 -2.71 18.68
N PHE A 161 29.49 -3.76 18.92
CA PHE A 161 29.72 -4.65 20.05
C PHE A 161 31.03 -5.44 19.87
N LEU A 162 31.33 -5.88 18.64
CA LEU A 162 32.56 -6.63 18.35
C LEU A 162 33.83 -5.81 18.61
N THR A 163 33.79 -4.49 18.45
CA THR A 163 34.94 -3.62 18.77
C THR A 163 35.21 -3.46 20.26
N THR A 164 34.32 -3.94 21.14
CA THR A 164 34.50 -3.91 22.61
C THR A 164 34.99 -5.22 23.20
N ILE A 165 35.17 -6.26 22.37
CA ILE A 165 35.64 -7.58 22.78
C ILE A 165 37.17 -7.61 22.74
N ASP A 166 37.80 -8.17 23.78
CA ASP A 166 39.26 -8.37 23.82
C ASP A 166 39.73 -9.19 22.60
N GLY A 167 40.65 -8.62 21.83
CA GLY A 167 41.16 -9.17 20.58
C GLY A 167 40.49 -8.66 19.29
N ASN A 168 39.57 -7.69 19.39
CA ASN A 168 38.91 -6.93 18.31
C ASN A 168 38.90 -7.62 16.93
N PRO A 169 37.94 -8.52 16.66
CA PRO A 169 37.90 -9.30 15.41
C PRO A 169 37.48 -8.50 14.17
N VAL A 170 37.26 -7.20 14.31
CA VAL A 170 36.85 -6.29 13.22
C VAL A 170 38.08 -5.70 12.49
N LEU A 171 39.26 -5.79 13.10
CA LEU A 171 40.57 -5.43 12.55
C LEU A 171 41.44 -6.67 12.35
#